data_AF-A0AAP5IG05-F1
#
_entry.id   AF-A0AAP5IG05-F1
#
_cell.length_a   1.000
_cell.length_b   1.000
_cell.length_c   1.000
_cell.angle_alpha   90.00
_cell.angle_beta   90.00
_cell.angle_gamma   90.00
#
_symmetry.space_group_name_H-M   'P 1'
#
loop_
_entity.id
_entity.type
_entity.pdbx_description
1 polymer ?
#
loop_
_entity_poly.entity_id
_entity_poly.type
_entity_poly.pdbx_seq_one_letter_code
_entity_poly.pdbx_strand_id
1 'polypeptide(L)' 'MGYQININASTEEAKAQLSEALNNMPQGGKFGGECSTNALNTVTSTAKEQGYGAHAWLNEDGSRYNFIVE' A
#
# COMPACT_ATOMS: atom_id res chain seq x y z
N MET A 1 -13.71 1.74 -9.67
CA MET A 1 -12.77 2.85 -9.41
C MET A 1 -11.64 2.28 -8.56
N GLY A 2 -10.42 2.22 -9.09
CA GLY A 2 -9.25 1.84 -8.27
C GLY A 2 -8.79 3.08 -7.51
N TYR A 3 -8.63 2.96 -6.20
CA TYR A 3 -8.05 4.04 -5.39
C TYR A 3 -6.52 4.00 -5.57
N GLN A 4 -5.88 5.17 -5.70
CA GLN A 4 -4.43 5.27 -5.73
C GLN A 4 -3.95 6.08 -4.53
N ILE A 5 -3.06 5.52 -3.71
CA ILE A 5 -2.48 6.20 -2.55
C ILE A 5 -0.96 6.34 -2.70
N ASN A 6 -0.41 7.52 -2.43
CA ASN A 6 1.03 7.73 -2.46
C ASN A 6 1.56 7.83 -1.03
N ILE A 7 2.33 6.83 -0.63
CA ILE A 7 2.92 6.73 0.70
C ILE A 7 4.36 7.28 0.63
N ASN A 8 4.50 8.58 0.89
CA ASN A 8 5.79 9.27 0.98
C ASN A 8 6.36 9.34 2.41
N ALA A 9 5.67 8.74 3.37
CA ALA A 9 5.79 9.07 4.78
C ALA A 9 6.54 8.01 5.60
N SER A 10 6.83 8.30 6.87
CA SER A 10 7.47 7.34 7.79
C SER A 10 6.60 6.09 7.99
N THR A 11 7.17 5.00 8.50
CA THR A 11 6.46 3.71 8.67
C THR A 11 5.13 3.85 9.44
N GLU A 12 5.02 4.73 10.43
CA GLU A 12 3.76 4.94 11.16
C GLU A 12 2.67 5.63 10.32
N GLU A 13 3.04 6.68 9.57
CA GLU A 13 2.11 7.40 8.69
C GLU A 13 1.67 6.50 7.52
N ALA A 14 2.59 5.70 6.97
CA ALA A 14 2.30 4.69 5.97
C ALA A 14 1.23 3.70 6.44
N LYS A 15 1.35 3.23 7.69
CA LYS A 15 0.38 2.33 8.30
C LYS A 15 -0.99 2.98 8.44
N ALA A 16 -1.04 4.23 8.90
CA ALA A 16 -2.30 4.97 9.07
C ALA A 16 -3.02 5.17 7.72
N GLN A 17 -2.30 5.65 6.71
CA GLN A 17 -2.84 5.85 5.36
C GLN A 17 -3.32 4.54 4.73
N LEU A 18 -2.55 3.46 4.86
CA LEU A 18 -2.96 2.15 4.35
C LEU A 18 -4.19 1.63 5.08
N SER A 19 -4.23 1.72 6.40
CA SER A 19 -5.37 1.26 7.19
C SER A 19 -6.64 2.03 6.85
N GLU A 20 -6.55 3.35 6.65
CA GLU A 20 -7.68 4.16 6.20
C GLU A 20 -8.14 3.76 4.79
N ALA A 21 -7.20 3.51 3.88
CA ALA A 21 -7.52 3.05 2.52
C ALA A 21 -8.21 1.68 2.53
N LEU A 22 -7.73 0.73 3.34
CA LEU A 22 -8.32 -0.60 3.52
C LEU A 22 -9.71 -0.54 4.15
N ASN A 23 -9.93 0.34 5.13
CA ASN A 23 -11.25 0.51 5.75
C ASN A 23 -12.28 1.14 4.81
N ASN A 24 -11.84 2.04 3.92
CA ASN A 24 -12.70 2.65 2.91
C ASN A 24 -12.81 1.82 1.62
N MET A 25 -12.09 0.71 1.54
CA MET A 25 -12.08 -0.16 0.38
C MET A 25 -13.43 -0.89 0.24
N PRO A 26 -14.12 -0.76 -0.91
CA PRO A 26 -15.32 -1.56 -1.13
C PRO A 26 -14.97 -3.05 -1.14
N GLN A 27 -15.89 -3.91 -0.67
CA GLN A 27 -15.69 -5.36 -0.70
C GLN A 27 -15.36 -5.83 -2.13
N GLY A 28 -14.22 -6.52 -2.30
CA GLY A 28 -13.72 -6.95 -3.61
C GLY A 28 -13.10 -5.82 -4.46
N GLY A 29 -12.84 -4.66 -3.86
CA GLY A 29 -12.08 -3.59 -4.47
C GLY A 29 -10.62 -3.97 -4.64
N LYS A 30 -9.86 -3.10 -5.31
CA LYS A 30 -8.39 -3.10 -5.28
C LYS A 30 -7.92 -1.66 -5.25
N PHE A 31 -6.84 -1.40 -4.54
CA PHE A 31 -6.19 -0.10 -4.59
C PHE A 31 -4.68 -0.28 -4.74
N GLY A 32 -4.06 0.68 -5.40
CA GLY A 32 -2.63 0.65 -5.66
C GLY A 32 -1.97 1.92 -5.16
N GLY A 33 -0.66 1.96 -5.25
CA GLY A 33 0.09 3.09 -4.76
C GLY A 33 1.57 2.99 -4.98
N GLU A 34 2.27 4.06 -4.62
CA GLU A 34 3.72 4.08 -4.60
C GLU A 34 4.21 4.29 -3.16
N CYS A 35 5.14 3.46 -2.70
CA CYS A 35 5.76 3.58 -1.39
C CYS A 35 7.29 3.56 -1.49
N SER A 36 7.96 4.19 -0.53
CA SER A 36 9.41 4.10 -0.37
C SER A 36 9.81 2.68 0.08
N THR A 37 11.07 2.28 -0.16
CA THR A 37 11.63 0.99 0.29
C THR A 37 11.41 0.73 1.78
N ASN A 38 11.55 1.77 2.61
CA ASN A 38 11.36 1.65 4.06
C ASN A 38 9.89 1.39 4.45
N ALA A 39 8.94 1.90 3.67
CA ALA A 39 7.51 1.74 3.92
C ALA A 39 6.95 0.43 3.35
N LEU A 40 7.66 -0.22 2.40
CA LEU A 40 7.24 -1.46 1.74
C LEU A 40 6.89 -2.59 2.72
N ASN A 41 7.75 -2.83 3.71
CA ASN A 41 7.50 -3.87 4.72
C ASN A 41 6.25 -3.56 5.55
N THR A 42 6.02 -2.29 5.87
CA THR A 42 4.82 -1.88 6.59
C THR A 42 3.57 -2.04 5.74
N VAL A 43 3.61 -1.62 4.48
CA VAL A 43 2.48 -1.74 3.55
C VAL A 43 2.06 -3.19 3.39
N THR A 44 3.03 -4.06 3.06
CA THR A 44 2.76 -5.49 2.86
C THR A 44 2.34 -6.20 4.14
N SER A 45 2.91 -5.85 5.29
CA SER A 45 2.52 -6.43 6.58
C SER A 45 1.12 -6.00 7.00
N THR A 46 0.79 -4.70 6.94
CA THR A 46 -0.52 -4.19 7.35
C THR A 46 -1.65 -4.68 6.46
N ALA A 47 -1.43 -4.79 5.15
CA ALA A 47 -2.39 -5.41 4.26
C ALA A 47 -2.66 -6.88 4.64
N LYS A 48 -1.60 -7.67 4.90
CA LYS A 48 -1.73 -9.07 5.34
C LYS A 48 -2.39 -9.20 6.71
N GLU A 49 -2.07 -8.33 7.66
CA GLU A 49 -2.69 -8.29 9.00
C GLU A 49 -4.21 -8.09 8.91
N GLN A 50 -4.68 -7.32 7.92
CA GLN A 50 -6.11 -7.09 7.66
C GLN A 50 -6.75 -8.15 6.73
N GLY A 51 -5.99 -9.15 6.30
CA GLY A 51 -6.49 -10.25 5.46
C GLY A 51 -6.52 -9.97 3.96
N TYR A 52 -5.85 -8.92 3.50
CA TYR A 52 -5.75 -8.59 2.07
C TYR A 52 -4.46 -9.15 1.45
N GLY A 53 -4.52 -9.48 0.16
CA GLY A 53 -3.38 -9.79 -0.66
C GLY A 53 -2.60 -8.52 -1.00
N ALA A 54 -1.28 -8.54 -0.86
CA ALA A 54 -0.42 -7.40 -1.19
C ALA A 54 0.68 -7.82 -2.16
N HIS A 55 0.74 -7.12 -3.29
CA HIS A 55 1.75 -7.28 -4.32
C HIS A 55 2.55 -5.99 -4.43
N ALA A 56 3.87 -6.08 -4.54
CA ALA A 56 4.72 -4.91 -4.73
C ALA A 56 5.88 -5.21 -5.67
N TRP A 57 6.25 -4.21 -6.47
CA TRP A 57 7.33 -4.29 -7.44
C TRP A 57 8.06 -2.95 -7.51
N LEU A 58 9.35 -2.99 -7.84
CA LEU A 58 10.14 -1.79 -8.00
C LEU A 58 9.63 -1.00 -9.22
N ASN A 59 9.54 0.33 -9.10
CA ASN A 59 9.17 1.19 -10.22
C ASN A 59 10.32 1.30 -11.26
N GLU A 60 10.02 1.87 -12.43
CA GLU A 60 11.00 1.97 -13.54
C GLU A 60 12.28 2.75 -13.16
N ASP A 61 12.17 3.74 -12.27
CA ASP A 61 13.31 4.55 -11.85
C ASP A 61 14.13 3.94 -10.70
N GLY A 62 13.68 2.82 -10.12
CA GLY A 62 14.35 2.12 -9.03
C GLY A 62 14.35 2.85 -7.69
N SER A 63 13.69 4.01 -7.58
CA SER A 63 13.69 4.84 -6.37
C SER A 63 12.54 4.50 -5.44
N ARG A 64 11.48 3.84 -5.93
CA ARG A 64 10.27 3.52 -5.16
C ARG A 64 9.69 2.16 -5.54
N TYR A 65 8.76 1.69 -4.74
CA TYR A 65 7.99 0.48 -5.00
C TYR A 65 6.55 0.86 -5.34
N ASN A 66 6.06 0.35 -6.45
CA ASN A 66 4.63 0.26 -6.69
C ASN A 66 4.08 -0.88 -5.85
N PHE A 67 2.85 -0.72 -5.36
CA PHE A 67 2.13 -1.78 -4.68
C PHE A 67 0.66 -1.80 -5.07
N ILE A 68 0.04 -2.97 -4.95
CA ILE A 68 -1.40 -3.21 -5.09
C ILE A 68 -1.84 -4.05 -3.90
N VAL A 69 -3.00 -3.68 -3.34
CA VAL A 69 -3.71 -4.45 -2.31
C VAL A 69 -5.09 -4.84 -2.84
N GLU A 70 -5.46 -6.12 -2.66
CA GLU A 70 -6.71 -6.74 -3.12
C GLU A 70 -7.25 -7.80 -2.15
#